data_AF-A0A0D3JJZ8-F1
#
_entry.id   AF-A0A0D3JJZ8-F1
#
_cell.length_a   1.000
_cell.length_b   1.000
_cell.length_c   1.000
_cell.angle_alpha   90.00
_cell.angle_beta   90.00
_cell.angle_gamma   90.00
#
_symmetry.space_group_name_H-M   'P 1'
#
loop_
_entity.id
_entity.type
_entity.pdbx_description
1 polymer ?
#
loop_
_entity_poly.entity_id
_entity_poly.type
_entity_poly.pdbx_seq_one_letter_code
_entity_poly.pdbx_strand_id
1 'polypeptide(L)'
;MAIAAAAWASSKTDSRSIEMADDSRLGRSSRSTSGPRAEMQASDDALRAAFASVPGPHPLDADSVNLALFAVGWDHLLRDLRLGLPTHTAHAVVGKLVADGVRSAFALRNNLVHFKKIILGIHQTNILLVHDCRRLSTFFRRGYIRSSRYRALSDALCETEGALGALLDARRFTKAPCSHSRCAGVLALALPGSMKGYRLLQEAVTEAVQAEQLGRELEAHLGACTARMAALQAAQRGDSGFAALVDTLSSELRLSPASAWFVRCALIARGGAKALVVAEEARKLTAAMCCLLEACTKCAATLADGHERRLHGLSRCLESLVHWLAVISEGNAEGRVLFVGTDGDLALGTTSFVPRGFDGLLKPFEAVRALADGYSTQMVDRIAAEGWPSGRGGRRGASECSHCALSLPPTWVRDGVCLGCEHRVRREGRCPYGGIGRRSKCDGRAWCAHDQRCFICDGWSCGACRLLQGDGADVAAAVEALQPLRLFVDFDRTLCSTRGGSPLHGSHTVDDDLVSLISQLEGRVHIVTRNVHVDGIRSFLDGIGLTHVPVHRVPKPRSKAEVVCDPRWAGGAEGHGGGDGVVLFVDDSISEHLREDIRSNERVVRFLFSRTRSSAAST
;
A
#
# COMPACT_ATOMS: atom_id res chain seq x y z
N MET A 1 -30.77 2.86 -15.90
CA MET A 1 -29.74 1.96 -16.49
C MET A 1 -29.30 2.35 -17.91
N ALA A 2 -30.19 2.83 -18.79
CA ALA A 2 -29.82 3.23 -20.16
C ALA A 2 -28.85 4.44 -20.25
N ILE A 3 -28.95 5.40 -19.32
CA ILE A 3 -28.08 6.59 -19.29
C ILE A 3 -26.63 6.25 -18.84
N ALA A 4 -26.46 5.29 -17.93
CA ALA A 4 -25.14 4.80 -17.50
C ALA A 4 -24.45 3.94 -18.58
N ALA A 5 -25.23 3.21 -19.39
CA ALA A 5 -24.72 2.47 -20.55
C ALA A 5 -24.28 3.42 -21.68
N ALA A 6 -25.00 4.52 -21.90
CA ALA A 6 -24.63 5.54 -22.89
C ALA A 6 -23.34 6.29 -22.50
N ALA A 7 -23.17 6.63 -21.21
CA ALA A 7 -21.92 7.24 -20.72
C ALA A 7 -20.71 6.27 -20.79
N TRP A 8 -20.92 4.98 -20.57
CA TRP A 8 -19.88 3.96 -20.69
C TRP A 8 -19.52 3.64 -22.15
N ALA A 9 -20.51 3.60 -23.05
CA ALA A 9 -20.29 3.41 -24.49
C ALA A 9 -19.58 4.61 -25.13
N SER A 10 -19.93 5.84 -24.71
CA SER A 10 -19.25 7.06 -25.18
C SER A 10 -17.77 7.12 -24.74
N SER A 11 -17.44 6.60 -23.55
CA SER A 11 -16.06 6.50 -23.06
C SER A 11 -15.16 5.52 -23.84
N LYS A 12 -15.73 4.55 -24.56
CA LYS A 12 -14.96 3.64 -25.42
C LYS A 12 -14.63 4.25 -26.78
N THR A 13 -15.46 5.16 -27.28
CA THR A 13 -15.25 5.84 -28.57
C THR A 13 -14.25 7.00 -28.50
N ASP A 14 -13.99 7.57 -27.32
CA ASP A 14 -12.97 8.61 -27.11
C ASP A 14 -11.56 8.05 -26.77
N SER A 15 -11.38 6.73 -26.88
CA SER A 15 -10.05 6.08 -26.78
C SER A 15 -9.20 6.25 -28.06
N ARG A 16 -9.62 7.11 -29.00
CA ARG A 16 -8.76 7.51 -30.12
C ARG A 16 -7.64 8.37 -29.55
N SER A 17 -6.48 7.72 -29.42
CA SER A 17 -5.14 8.30 -29.54
C SER A 17 -5.09 9.78 -29.17
N ILE A 18 -4.61 10.08 -27.96
CA ILE A 18 -3.80 11.29 -27.79
C ILE A 18 -2.56 11.03 -28.64
N GLU A 19 -2.69 11.26 -29.95
CA GLU A 19 -1.57 11.52 -30.82
C GLU A 19 -0.83 12.66 -30.14
N MET A 20 0.38 12.37 -29.64
CA MET A 20 1.41 13.40 -29.63
C MET A 20 1.34 14.01 -31.02
N ALA A 21 0.99 15.29 -31.09
CA ALA A 21 0.95 16.02 -32.35
C ALA A 21 2.25 15.70 -33.08
N ASP A 22 2.10 14.89 -34.13
CA ASP A 22 3.17 14.43 -34.97
C ASP A 22 3.60 15.67 -35.75
N ASP A 23 4.67 16.32 -35.28
CA ASP A 23 5.30 17.48 -35.93
C ASP A 23 6.09 17.04 -37.18
N SER A 24 5.62 15.97 -37.84
CA SER A 24 6.14 15.41 -39.08
C SER A 24 5.62 16.13 -40.34
N ARG A 25 4.84 17.20 -40.18
CA ARG A 25 4.35 18.06 -41.29
C ARG A 25 5.16 19.33 -41.54
N LEU A 26 6.45 19.34 -41.21
CA LEU A 26 7.40 20.23 -41.90
C LEU A 26 7.94 19.50 -43.14
N GLY A 27 7.35 19.84 -44.28
CA GLY A 27 7.73 19.29 -45.58
C GLY A 27 9.24 19.35 -45.83
N ARG A 28 9.78 18.24 -46.35
CA ARG A 28 11.12 18.17 -46.94
C ARG A 28 11.18 19.13 -48.15
N SER A 29 11.46 20.40 -47.89
CA SER A 29 12.01 21.32 -48.87
C SER A 29 13.51 21.40 -48.61
N SER A 30 14.29 20.89 -49.55
CA SER A 30 15.74 20.97 -49.58
C SER A 30 16.18 22.43 -49.77
N ARG A 31 16.20 23.20 -48.68
CA ARG A 31 16.92 24.47 -48.61
C ARG A 31 17.78 24.52 -47.36
N SER A 32 19.08 24.62 -47.60
CA SER A 32 20.16 24.95 -46.67
C SER A 32 19.73 25.99 -45.62
N THR A 33 19.46 25.54 -44.40
CA THR A 33 19.33 26.37 -43.19
C THR A 33 20.03 25.65 -42.03
N SER A 34 21.30 25.95 -41.84
CA SER A 34 22.18 25.40 -40.81
C SER A 34 22.06 26.10 -39.44
N GLY A 35 21.02 26.89 -39.19
CA GLY A 35 20.90 27.72 -37.98
C GLY A 35 20.27 27.01 -36.77
N PRO A 36 18.94 26.74 -36.76
CA PRO A 36 18.25 26.41 -35.49
C PRO A 36 18.37 24.94 -35.06
N ARG A 37 18.41 24.01 -36.03
CA ARG A 37 18.41 22.56 -35.74
C ARG A 37 19.79 22.07 -35.30
N ALA A 38 20.85 22.65 -35.85
CA ALA A 38 22.23 22.33 -35.47
C ALA A 38 22.57 22.85 -34.07
N GLU A 39 22.11 24.05 -33.71
CA GLU A 39 22.27 24.60 -32.35
C GLU A 39 21.53 23.77 -31.30
N MET A 40 20.31 23.31 -31.60
CA MET A 40 19.56 22.42 -30.69
C MET A 40 20.26 21.06 -30.52
N GLN A 41 20.77 20.49 -31.62
CA GLN A 41 21.52 19.23 -31.59
C GLN A 41 22.82 19.35 -30.75
N ALA A 42 23.59 20.43 -30.94
CA ALA A 42 24.81 20.67 -30.17
C ALA A 42 24.51 20.90 -28.67
N SER A 43 23.40 21.55 -28.35
CA SER A 43 22.94 21.70 -26.96
C SER A 43 22.54 20.35 -26.35
N ASP A 44 21.88 19.47 -27.10
CA ASP A 44 21.49 18.13 -26.64
C ASP A 44 22.72 17.26 -26.37
N ASP A 45 23.72 17.29 -27.25
CA ASP A 45 24.96 16.52 -27.09
C ASP A 45 25.74 16.99 -25.85
N ALA A 46 25.81 18.30 -25.61
CA ALA A 46 26.43 18.87 -24.42
C ALA A 46 25.68 18.45 -23.13
N LEU A 47 24.35 18.45 -23.15
CA LEU A 47 23.54 17.96 -22.04
C LEU A 47 23.80 16.47 -21.77
N ARG A 48 23.79 15.64 -22.82
CA ARG A 48 24.04 14.20 -22.69
C ARG A 48 25.44 13.91 -22.14
N ALA A 49 26.45 14.67 -22.56
CA ALA A 49 27.81 14.54 -22.03
C ALA A 49 27.88 14.79 -20.52
N ALA A 50 27.10 15.75 -19.98
CA ALA A 50 27.04 16.05 -18.55
C ALA A 50 26.47 14.88 -17.71
N PHE A 51 25.75 13.95 -18.34
CA PHE A 51 25.12 12.79 -17.69
C PHE A 51 25.90 11.48 -17.89
N ALA A 52 27.08 11.50 -18.51
CA ALA A 52 27.84 10.29 -18.84
C ALA A 52 28.16 9.38 -17.63
N SER A 53 28.21 9.94 -16.42
CA SER A 53 28.45 9.22 -15.16
C SER A 53 27.17 8.85 -14.39
N VAL A 54 25.99 9.26 -14.85
CA VAL A 54 24.72 8.99 -14.18
C VAL A 54 24.12 7.70 -14.73
N PRO A 55 23.90 6.67 -13.89
CA PRO A 55 23.32 5.42 -14.35
C PRO A 55 21.85 5.60 -14.78
N GLY A 56 21.47 4.93 -15.87
CA GLY A 56 20.10 4.89 -16.39
C GLY A 56 19.87 5.75 -17.64
N PRO A 57 18.62 5.77 -18.16
CA PRO A 57 18.30 6.54 -19.36
C PRO A 57 18.37 8.06 -19.11
N HIS A 58 18.74 8.81 -20.14
CA HIS A 58 18.82 10.27 -20.07
C HIS A 58 17.40 10.88 -20.08
N PRO A 59 17.12 11.97 -19.34
CA PRO A 59 15.78 12.59 -19.32
C PRO A 59 15.23 12.95 -20.70
N LEU A 60 16.09 13.40 -21.64
CA LEU A 60 15.69 13.71 -23.02
C LEU A 60 15.23 12.48 -23.82
N ASP A 61 15.56 11.26 -23.38
CA ASP A 61 15.11 10.03 -24.02
C ASP A 61 13.74 9.59 -23.51
N ALA A 62 13.12 10.32 -22.57
CA ALA A 62 11.85 9.92 -21.97
C ALA A 62 10.72 9.88 -23.01
N ASP A 63 10.16 8.69 -23.20
CA ASP A 63 9.02 8.43 -24.07
C ASP A 63 7.98 7.54 -23.36
N SER A 64 6.82 7.33 -24.00
CA SER A 64 5.74 6.53 -23.40
C SER A 64 6.13 5.08 -23.08
N VAL A 65 7.18 4.54 -23.69
CA VAL A 65 7.62 3.14 -23.57
C VAL A 65 8.62 2.98 -22.44
N ASN A 66 9.62 3.85 -22.36
CA ASN A 66 10.73 3.72 -21.44
C ASN A 66 10.55 4.47 -20.11
N LEU A 67 9.46 5.22 -19.95
CA LEU A 67 9.15 5.95 -18.71
C LEU A 67 9.21 5.05 -17.46
N ALA A 68 8.90 3.75 -17.56
CA ALA A 68 9.01 2.81 -16.44
C ALA A 68 10.45 2.62 -15.92
N LEU A 69 11.47 2.85 -16.75
CA LEU A 69 12.89 2.63 -16.43
C LEU A 69 13.52 3.79 -15.64
N PHE A 70 12.87 4.94 -15.57
CA PHE A 70 13.40 6.10 -14.86
C PHE A 70 13.09 6.01 -13.37
N ALA A 71 14.14 6.16 -12.54
CA ALA A 71 14.00 6.47 -11.12
C ALA A 71 13.16 7.74 -10.92
N VAL A 72 12.30 7.73 -9.88
CA VAL A 72 11.26 8.74 -9.63
C VAL A 72 11.49 9.39 -8.28
N GLY A 73 11.32 10.70 -8.20
CA GLY A 73 11.40 11.42 -6.93
C GLY A 73 11.96 12.83 -7.09
N TRP A 74 11.73 13.65 -6.08
CA TRP A 74 12.22 15.02 -6.02
C TRP A 74 13.74 15.10 -6.10
N ASP A 75 14.46 14.22 -5.40
CA ASP A 75 15.93 14.26 -5.36
C ASP A 75 16.56 13.89 -6.72
N HIS A 76 15.94 12.96 -7.45
CA HIS A 76 16.36 12.63 -8.82
C HIS A 76 16.09 13.80 -9.79
N LEU A 77 14.96 14.48 -9.65
CA LEU A 77 14.68 15.70 -10.42
C LEU A 77 15.70 16.80 -10.10
N LEU A 78 15.99 17.03 -8.83
CA LEU A 78 16.94 18.05 -8.38
C LEU A 78 18.36 17.76 -8.89
N ARG A 79 18.80 16.51 -8.83
CA ARG A 79 20.08 16.08 -9.41
C ARG A 79 20.13 16.38 -10.91
N ASP A 80 19.11 15.97 -11.65
CA ASP A 80 19.11 16.14 -13.10
C ASP A 80 19.08 17.64 -13.50
N LEU A 81 18.30 18.47 -12.80
CA LEU A 81 18.28 19.92 -13.03
C LEU A 81 19.62 20.59 -12.74
N ARG A 82 20.34 20.13 -11.71
CA ARG A 82 21.68 20.67 -11.36
C ARG A 82 22.77 20.28 -12.36
N LEU A 83 22.64 19.11 -12.99
CA LEU A 83 23.59 18.64 -14.00
C LEU A 83 23.29 19.23 -15.38
N GLY A 84 22.01 19.35 -15.73
CA GLY A 84 21.58 19.78 -17.07
C GLY A 84 21.40 21.29 -17.25
N LEU A 85 21.57 22.12 -16.21
CA LEU A 85 21.41 23.57 -16.31
C LEU A 85 22.59 24.32 -15.68
N PRO A 86 22.91 25.54 -16.16
CA PRO A 86 23.84 26.42 -15.46
C PRO A 86 23.39 26.64 -14.01
N THR A 87 24.32 26.72 -13.05
CA THR A 87 24.01 26.71 -11.61
C THR A 87 22.97 27.76 -11.19
N HIS A 88 23.07 28.98 -11.70
CA HIS A 88 22.13 30.06 -11.39
C HIS A 88 20.72 29.77 -11.95
N THR A 89 20.64 29.24 -13.18
CA THR A 89 19.39 28.81 -13.82
C THR A 89 18.77 27.64 -13.08
N ALA A 90 19.58 26.64 -12.70
CA ALA A 90 19.13 25.49 -11.91
C ALA A 90 18.52 25.94 -10.58
N HIS A 91 19.17 26.86 -9.86
CA HIS A 91 18.63 27.43 -8.62
C HIS A 91 17.32 28.18 -8.83
N ALA A 92 17.22 29.00 -9.88
CA ALA A 92 16.00 29.74 -10.19
C ALA A 92 14.83 28.81 -10.55
N VAL A 93 15.08 27.80 -11.40
CA VAL A 93 14.10 26.77 -11.78
C VAL A 93 13.64 26.00 -10.55
N VAL A 94 14.57 25.52 -9.71
CA VAL A 94 14.23 24.79 -8.49
C VAL A 94 13.41 25.66 -7.54
N GLY A 95 13.79 26.93 -7.35
CA GLY A 95 13.06 27.89 -6.52
C GLY A 95 11.62 28.07 -6.98
N LYS A 96 11.40 28.24 -8.29
CA LYS A 96 10.07 28.37 -8.88
C LYS A 96 9.27 27.06 -8.76
N LEU A 97 9.87 25.90 -9.04
CA LEU A 97 9.21 24.60 -8.87
C LEU A 97 8.76 24.35 -7.41
N VAL A 98 9.55 24.82 -6.43
CA VAL A 98 9.15 24.76 -5.01
C VAL A 98 8.00 25.72 -4.72
N ALA A 99 8.07 26.96 -5.21
CA ALA A 99 7.01 27.96 -5.05
C ALA A 99 5.68 27.51 -5.67
N ASP A 100 5.73 26.83 -6.81
CA ASP A 100 4.56 26.29 -7.51
C ASP A 100 4.11 24.91 -6.96
N GLY A 101 4.74 24.44 -5.87
CA GLY A 101 4.28 23.27 -5.11
C GLY A 101 4.68 21.91 -5.69
N VAL A 102 5.60 21.84 -6.64
CA VAL A 102 6.04 20.56 -7.25
C VAL A 102 6.67 19.62 -6.21
N ARG A 103 7.49 20.15 -5.30
CA ARG A 103 8.08 19.38 -4.20
C ARG A 103 7.00 18.81 -3.28
N SER A 104 6.03 19.64 -2.88
CA SER A 104 4.91 19.22 -2.03
C SER A 104 4.04 18.18 -2.75
N ALA A 105 3.87 18.29 -4.08
CA ALA A 105 3.16 17.30 -4.88
C ALA A 105 3.87 15.92 -4.89
N PHE A 106 5.20 15.88 -4.92
CA PHE A 106 5.95 14.62 -4.77
C PHE A 106 5.71 13.98 -3.39
N ALA A 107 5.80 14.77 -2.32
CA ALA A 107 5.56 14.28 -0.96
C ALA A 107 4.12 13.80 -0.77
N LEU A 108 3.13 14.56 -1.26
CA LEU A 108 1.72 14.18 -1.27
C LEU A 108 1.53 12.86 -2.00
N ARG A 109 2.08 12.71 -3.21
CA ARG A 109 1.98 11.47 -3.99
C ARG A 109 2.55 10.29 -3.21
N ASN A 110 3.71 10.43 -2.57
CA ASN A 110 4.31 9.36 -1.78
C ASN A 110 3.41 8.97 -0.60
N ASN A 111 2.91 9.95 0.16
CA ASN A 111 1.96 9.71 1.24
C ASN A 111 0.67 9.02 0.75
N LEU A 112 0.13 9.43 -0.40
CA LEU A 112 -1.07 8.81 -0.97
C LEU A 112 -0.82 7.36 -1.41
N VAL A 113 0.38 7.08 -1.92
CA VAL A 113 0.82 5.72 -2.27
C VAL A 113 0.94 4.83 -1.03
N HIS A 114 1.41 5.33 0.11
CA HIS A 114 1.45 4.55 1.34
C HIS A 114 0.08 4.44 2.01
N PHE A 115 -0.70 5.52 2.02
CA PHE A 115 -2.05 5.55 2.55
C PHE A 115 -2.97 4.54 1.84
N LYS A 116 -2.91 4.42 0.51
CA LYS A 116 -3.70 3.41 -0.22
C LYS A 116 -3.34 1.96 0.18
N LYS A 117 -2.07 1.72 0.54
CA LYS A 117 -1.55 0.41 0.95
C LYS A 117 -2.06 0.08 2.36
N ILE A 118 -1.98 1.04 3.28
CA ILE A 118 -2.55 0.91 4.64
C ILE A 118 -4.05 0.63 4.58
N ILE A 119 -4.81 1.39 3.79
CA ILE A 119 -6.25 1.17 3.61
C ILE A 119 -6.54 -0.22 3.05
N LEU A 120 -5.76 -0.69 2.06
CA LEU A 120 -5.89 -2.05 1.55
C LEU A 120 -5.70 -3.07 2.67
N GLY A 121 -4.74 -2.85 3.56
CA GLY A 121 -4.51 -3.75 4.68
C GLY A 121 -5.62 -3.82 5.70
N ILE A 122 -6.14 -2.66 6.09
CA ILE A 122 -7.30 -2.59 6.97
C ILE A 122 -8.48 -3.32 6.31
N HIS A 123 -8.71 -3.09 5.01
CA HIS A 123 -9.77 -3.76 4.27
C HIS A 123 -9.57 -5.29 4.22
N GLN A 124 -8.38 -5.78 3.86
CA GLN A 124 -8.08 -7.21 3.78
C GLN A 124 -8.18 -7.90 5.14
N THR A 125 -7.68 -7.25 6.20
CA THR A 125 -7.72 -7.80 7.57
C THR A 125 -9.15 -7.93 8.09
N ASN A 126 -10.06 -7.04 7.65
CA ASN A 126 -11.43 -6.98 8.17
C ASN A 126 -12.48 -7.58 7.22
N ILE A 127 -12.12 -7.99 6.00
CA ILE A 127 -13.06 -8.74 5.15
C ILE A 127 -13.40 -10.12 5.75
N LEU A 128 -12.47 -10.72 6.51
CA LEU A 128 -12.72 -11.96 7.23
C LEU A 128 -13.69 -11.76 8.40
N LEU A 129 -13.71 -10.57 9.01
CA LEU A 129 -14.65 -10.23 10.07
C LEU A 129 -16.10 -10.26 9.57
N VAL A 130 -16.36 -9.81 8.33
CA VAL A 130 -17.68 -9.96 7.68
C VAL A 130 -18.09 -11.43 7.58
N HIS A 131 -17.16 -12.30 7.18
CA HIS A 131 -17.40 -13.72 7.07
C HIS A 131 -17.71 -14.34 8.44
N ASP A 132 -16.98 -13.97 9.48
CA ASP A 132 -17.21 -14.45 10.84
C ASP A 132 -18.54 -13.96 11.40
N CYS A 133 -18.88 -12.67 11.23
CA CYS A 133 -20.19 -12.14 11.61
C CYS A 133 -21.34 -12.83 10.88
N ARG A 134 -21.21 -13.12 9.56
CA ARG A 134 -22.23 -13.87 8.79
C ARG A 134 -22.41 -15.29 9.30
N ARG A 135 -21.32 -15.97 9.66
CA ARG A 135 -21.34 -17.33 10.22
C ARG A 135 -22.04 -17.35 11.57
N LEU A 136 -21.61 -16.48 12.48
CA LEU A 136 -22.22 -16.35 13.80
C LEU A 136 -23.70 -15.97 13.68
N SER A 137 -24.04 -15.01 12.82
CA SER A 137 -25.44 -14.65 12.55
C SER A 137 -26.25 -15.85 12.07
N THR A 138 -25.70 -16.67 11.16
CA THR A 138 -26.37 -17.88 10.66
C THR A 138 -26.58 -18.90 11.77
N PHE A 139 -25.59 -19.09 12.64
CA PHE A 139 -25.68 -19.98 13.81
C PHE A 139 -26.81 -19.55 14.76
N PHE A 140 -26.76 -18.29 15.20
CA PHE A 140 -27.73 -17.76 16.17
C PHE A 140 -29.12 -17.50 15.57
N ARG A 141 -29.26 -17.48 14.24
CA ARG A 141 -30.56 -17.40 13.55
C ARG A 141 -31.31 -18.74 13.50
N ARG A 142 -30.59 -19.85 13.29
CA ARG A 142 -31.19 -21.15 12.94
C ARG A 142 -31.46 -22.07 14.13
N GLY A 143 -30.74 -21.89 15.23
CA GLY A 143 -30.94 -22.72 16.45
C GLY A 143 -31.85 -22.10 17.50
N TYR A 144 -32.08 -20.78 17.46
CA TYR A 144 -32.71 -20.05 18.56
C TYR A 144 -33.54 -18.88 18.00
N ILE A 145 -34.79 -18.73 18.45
CA ILE A 145 -35.69 -17.61 18.12
C ILE A 145 -34.91 -16.30 18.18
N ARG A 146 -34.99 -15.47 17.11
CA ARG A 146 -34.36 -14.14 16.90
C ARG A 146 -33.73 -13.54 18.17
N SER A 147 -32.58 -14.09 18.57
CA SER A 147 -31.98 -13.72 19.85
C SER A 147 -31.41 -12.30 19.74
N SER A 148 -31.30 -11.61 20.88
CA SER A 148 -30.58 -10.33 20.95
C SER A 148 -29.17 -10.42 20.34
N ARG A 149 -28.54 -11.60 20.41
CA ARG A 149 -27.25 -11.92 19.79
C ARG A 149 -27.30 -11.87 18.27
N TYR A 150 -28.33 -12.46 17.66
CA TYR A 150 -28.53 -12.40 16.21
C TYR A 150 -28.67 -10.95 15.75
N ARG A 151 -29.47 -10.14 16.46
CA ARG A 151 -29.62 -8.71 16.14
C ARG A 151 -28.27 -7.98 16.24
N ALA A 152 -27.55 -8.13 17.36
CA ALA A 152 -26.24 -7.51 17.55
C ALA A 152 -25.22 -7.89 16.45
N LEU A 153 -25.18 -9.15 16.04
CA LEU A 153 -24.31 -9.63 14.96
C LEU A 153 -24.74 -9.13 13.58
N SER A 154 -26.04 -9.01 13.34
CA SER A 154 -26.60 -8.45 12.11
C SER A 154 -26.27 -6.96 11.99
N ASP A 155 -26.41 -6.21 13.09
CA ASP A 155 -26.08 -4.78 13.16
C ASP A 155 -24.58 -4.58 12.91
N ALA A 156 -23.74 -5.33 13.62
CA ALA A 156 -22.29 -5.31 13.45
C ALA A 156 -21.84 -5.72 12.04
N LEU A 157 -22.53 -6.67 11.40
CA LEU A 157 -22.30 -7.04 10.02
C LEU A 157 -22.60 -5.87 9.07
N CYS A 158 -23.76 -5.23 9.21
CA CYS A 158 -24.13 -4.06 8.41
C CYS A 158 -23.13 -2.92 8.58
N GLU A 159 -22.76 -2.58 9.81
CA GLU A 159 -21.75 -1.56 10.12
C GLU A 159 -20.39 -1.89 9.47
N THR A 160 -19.93 -3.13 9.58
CA THR A 160 -18.67 -3.57 8.98
C THR A 160 -18.69 -3.51 7.45
N GLU A 161 -19.81 -3.91 6.82
CA GLU A 161 -19.98 -3.80 5.36
C GLU A 161 -19.93 -2.36 4.88
N GLY A 162 -20.55 -1.43 5.63
CA GLY A 162 -20.50 0.00 5.38
C GLY A 162 -19.08 0.54 5.47
N ALA A 163 -18.37 0.25 6.56
CA ALA A 163 -16.99 0.69 6.78
C ALA A 163 -16.03 0.16 5.70
N LEU A 164 -16.12 -1.14 5.35
CA LEU A 164 -15.35 -1.71 4.25
C LEU A 164 -15.70 -1.09 2.89
N GLY A 165 -16.96 -0.65 2.71
CA GLY A 165 -17.38 0.12 1.55
C GLY A 165 -16.59 1.43 1.39
N ALA A 166 -16.47 2.21 2.46
CA ALA A 166 -15.68 3.45 2.47
C ALA A 166 -14.19 3.19 2.18
N LEU A 167 -13.60 2.19 2.84
CA LEU A 167 -12.19 1.82 2.60
C LEU A 167 -11.95 1.40 1.15
N LEU A 168 -12.87 0.66 0.55
CA LEU A 168 -12.74 0.24 -0.85
C LEU A 168 -12.81 1.43 -1.82
N ASP A 169 -13.67 2.40 -1.54
CA ASP A 169 -13.73 3.65 -2.31
C ASP A 169 -12.42 4.42 -2.19
N ALA A 170 -11.96 4.69 -0.97
CA ALA A 170 -10.68 5.37 -0.74
C ALA A 170 -9.55 4.67 -1.47
N ARG A 171 -9.45 3.35 -1.36
CA ARG A 171 -8.43 2.59 -2.08
C ARG A 171 -8.57 2.71 -3.59
N ARG A 172 -9.77 2.53 -4.14
CA ARG A 172 -10.00 2.57 -5.59
C ARG A 172 -9.56 3.91 -6.17
N PHE A 173 -9.98 5.00 -5.55
CA PHE A 173 -9.73 6.35 -6.07
C PHE A 173 -8.33 6.90 -5.72
N THR A 174 -7.67 6.43 -4.67
CA THR A 174 -6.23 6.72 -4.44
C THR A 174 -5.31 5.88 -5.30
N LYS A 175 -5.70 4.63 -5.63
CA LYS A 175 -4.94 3.75 -6.54
C LYS A 175 -4.98 4.27 -7.97
N ALA A 176 -6.14 4.74 -8.43
CA ALA A 176 -6.35 5.09 -9.81
C ALA A 176 -5.35 6.15 -10.35
N PRO A 177 -5.13 7.32 -9.71
CA PRO A 177 -4.18 8.31 -10.22
C PRO A 177 -2.72 7.81 -10.08
N CYS A 178 -2.47 6.89 -9.13
CA CYS A 178 -1.18 6.21 -9.04
C CYS A 178 -0.91 5.25 -10.20
N SER A 179 -1.93 4.66 -10.83
CA SER A 179 -1.79 3.65 -11.89
C SER A 179 -1.78 4.21 -13.32
N HIS A 180 -2.09 5.50 -13.51
CA HIS A 180 -1.99 6.12 -14.84
C HIS A 180 -0.53 6.19 -15.31
N SER A 181 -0.32 6.24 -16.63
CA SER A 181 1.00 6.53 -17.20
C SER A 181 1.51 7.87 -16.69
N ARG A 182 2.81 8.17 -16.85
CA ARG A 182 3.37 9.46 -16.41
C ARG A 182 2.85 10.66 -17.25
N CYS A 183 1.99 10.37 -18.23
CA CYS A 183 1.22 11.34 -19.03
C CYS A 183 -0.22 11.44 -18.48
N ALA A 184 -0.74 12.66 -18.37
CA ALA A 184 -2.03 12.96 -17.74
C ALA A 184 -3.20 12.18 -18.37
N GLY A 185 -4.05 11.59 -17.53
CA GLY A 185 -5.28 10.89 -17.91
C GLY A 185 -6.32 11.00 -16.81
N VAL A 186 -7.52 11.44 -17.18
CA VAL A 186 -8.58 11.98 -16.31
C VAL A 186 -9.37 10.85 -15.62
N LEU A 187 -9.34 10.82 -14.29
CA LEU A 187 -10.14 9.88 -13.48
C LEU A 187 -11.44 10.48 -12.93
N ALA A 188 -11.63 11.78 -13.11
CA ALA A 188 -12.63 12.54 -12.36
C ALA A 188 -14.07 12.51 -12.91
N LEU A 189 -14.35 11.90 -14.07
CA LEU A 189 -15.63 12.14 -14.75
C LEU A 189 -16.87 11.44 -14.14
N ALA A 190 -16.73 10.63 -13.08
CA ALA A 190 -17.85 9.89 -12.49
C ALA A 190 -17.93 9.92 -10.95
N LEU A 191 -17.26 10.85 -10.28
CA LEU A 191 -17.43 11.04 -8.83
C LEU A 191 -18.65 11.94 -8.53
N PRO A 192 -19.37 11.73 -7.42
CA PRO A 192 -19.28 10.58 -6.50
C PRO A 192 -20.02 9.33 -7.01
N GLY A 193 -20.74 9.40 -8.13
CA GLY A 193 -21.66 8.35 -8.62
C GLY A 193 -21.05 6.95 -8.81
N SER A 194 -19.73 6.86 -8.99
CA SER A 194 -18.99 5.60 -9.16
C SER A 194 -18.51 4.96 -7.85
N MET A 195 -18.72 5.63 -6.71
CA MET A 195 -18.36 5.13 -5.37
C MET A 195 -19.33 4.04 -4.91
N LYS A 196 -18.82 3.00 -4.24
CA LYS A 196 -19.61 1.94 -3.63
C LYS A 196 -20.45 2.50 -2.48
N GLY A 197 -19.88 3.34 -1.61
CA GLY A 197 -20.61 3.99 -0.52
C GLY A 197 -21.78 4.83 -1.03
N TYR A 198 -21.62 5.48 -2.19
CA TYR A 198 -22.71 6.17 -2.85
C TYR A 198 -23.83 5.22 -3.30
N ARG A 199 -23.50 4.06 -3.90
CA ARG A 199 -24.52 3.06 -4.23
C ARG A 199 -25.24 2.51 -3.00
N LEU A 200 -24.52 2.28 -1.89
CA LEU A 200 -25.12 1.87 -0.62
C LEU A 200 -26.11 2.92 -0.10
N LEU A 201 -25.78 4.21 -0.25
CA LEU A 201 -26.68 5.32 0.09
C LEU A 201 -27.92 5.33 -0.81
N GLN A 202 -27.76 5.15 -2.12
CA GLN A 202 -28.89 5.09 -3.06
C GLN A 202 -29.83 3.91 -2.77
N GLU A 203 -29.27 2.73 -2.48
CA GLU A 203 -30.04 1.55 -2.07
C GLU A 203 -30.83 1.85 -0.79
N ALA A 204 -30.19 2.44 0.22
CA ALA A 204 -30.84 2.82 1.47
C ALA A 204 -31.99 3.82 1.26
N VAL A 205 -31.77 4.86 0.45
CA VAL A 205 -32.79 5.87 0.12
C VAL A 205 -33.96 5.27 -0.66
N THR A 206 -33.69 4.37 -1.61
CA THR A 206 -34.74 3.72 -2.41
C THR A 206 -35.65 2.82 -1.56
N GLU A 207 -35.11 2.22 -0.52
CA GLU A 207 -35.85 1.34 0.40
C GLU A 207 -36.48 2.09 1.59
N ALA A 208 -36.32 3.41 1.67
CA ALA A 208 -36.87 4.23 2.74
C ALA A 208 -38.38 4.44 2.59
N VAL A 209 -39.09 4.57 3.72
CA VAL A 209 -40.54 4.92 3.72
C VAL A 209 -40.80 6.26 3.03
N GLN A 210 -39.83 7.18 3.08
CA GLN A 210 -39.87 8.51 2.45
C GLN A 210 -38.96 8.58 1.21
N ALA A 211 -38.82 7.49 0.45
CA ALA A 211 -37.89 7.37 -0.67
C ALA A 211 -37.97 8.53 -1.69
N GLU A 212 -39.16 9.04 -1.99
CA GLU A 212 -39.33 10.14 -2.97
C GLU A 212 -38.75 11.47 -2.45
N GLN A 213 -39.02 11.82 -1.19
CA GLN A 213 -38.48 13.04 -0.59
C GLN A 213 -36.96 12.95 -0.41
N LEU A 214 -36.47 11.86 0.19
CA LEU A 214 -35.05 11.63 0.41
C LEU A 214 -34.29 11.53 -0.92
N GLY A 215 -34.92 10.96 -1.96
CA GLY A 215 -34.38 10.93 -3.32
C GLY A 215 -34.16 12.31 -3.88
N ARG A 216 -35.16 13.21 -3.80
CA ARG A 216 -35.03 14.61 -4.25
C ARG A 216 -33.97 15.38 -3.46
N GLU A 217 -33.93 15.22 -2.15
CA GLU A 217 -32.92 15.87 -1.30
C GLU A 217 -31.50 15.38 -1.63
N LEU A 218 -31.34 14.08 -1.85
CA LEU A 218 -30.07 13.49 -2.26
C LEU A 218 -29.64 13.99 -3.65
N GLU A 219 -30.55 14.02 -4.62
CA GLU A 219 -30.28 14.56 -5.97
C GLU A 219 -29.87 16.04 -5.93
N ALA A 220 -30.57 16.86 -5.14
CA ALA A 220 -30.22 18.27 -4.96
C ALA A 220 -28.83 18.43 -4.32
N HIS A 221 -28.53 17.65 -3.28
CA HIS A 221 -27.22 17.65 -2.62
C HIS A 221 -26.10 17.22 -3.57
N LEU A 222 -26.35 16.23 -4.43
CA LEU A 222 -25.41 15.79 -5.45
C LEU A 222 -25.19 16.83 -6.55
N GLY A 223 -26.26 17.52 -6.96
CA GLY A 223 -26.16 18.66 -7.87
C GLY A 223 -25.22 19.72 -7.31
N ALA A 224 -25.40 20.09 -6.03
CA ALA A 224 -24.53 21.04 -5.34
C ALA A 224 -23.08 20.53 -5.23
N CYS A 225 -22.88 19.25 -4.90
CA CYS A 225 -21.57 18.63 -4.82
C CYS A 225 -20.84 18.57 -6.16
N THR A 226 -21.55 18.23 -7.23
CA THR A 226 -21.02 18.21 -8.59
C THR A 226 -20.63 19.62 -9.02
N ALA A 227 -21.46 20.63 -8.72
CA ALA A 227 -21.12 22.02 -8.95
C ALA A 227 -19.87 22.46 -8.17
N ARG A 228 -19.74 22.05 -6.89
CA ARG A 228 -18.55 22.33 -6.06
C ARG A 228 -17.27 21.72 -6.65
N MET A 229 -17.33 20.47 -7.11
CA MET A 229 -16.19 19.82 -7.76
C MET A 229 -15.88 20.44 -9.13
N ALA A 230 -16.89 20.81 -9.91
CA ALA A 230 -16.71 21.51 -11.18
C ALA A 230 -16.09 22.90 -10.96
N ALA A 231 -16.46 23.61 -9.90
CA ALA A 231 -15.86 24.88 -9.52
C ALA A 231 -14.39 24.71 -9.09
N LEU A 232 -14.06 23.67 -8.30
CA LEU A 232 -12.67 23.33 -7.98
C LEU A 232 -11.86 23.04 -9.26
N GLN A 233 -12.44 22.30 -10.20
CA GLN A 233 -11.81 22.01 -11.48
C GLN A 233 -11.66 23.28 -12.34
N ALA A 234 -12.64 24.17 -12.35
CA ALA A 234 -12.57 25.43 -13.10
C ALA A 234 -11.53 26.39 -12.51
N ALA A 235 -11.49 26.53 -11.19
CA ALA A 235 -10.47 27.31 -10.48
C ALA A 235 -9.05 26.77 -10.73
N GLN A 236 -8.90 25.46 -10.95
CA GLN A 236 -7.63 24.80 -11.26
C GLN A 236 -7.31 24.79 -12.78
N ARG A 237 -8.29 25.01 -13.65
CA ARG A 237 -8.06 25.16 -15.10
C ARG A 237 -7.57 26.56 -15.50
N GLY A 238 -7.56 27.53 -14.60
CA GLY A 238 -6.85 28.79 -14.84
C GLY A 238 -5.35 28.52 -14.83
N ASP A 239 -4.69 28.60 -15.98
CA ASP A 239 -3.23 28.65 -16.26
C ASP A 239 -2.26 27.87 -15.32
N SER A 240 -2.70 26.83 -14.60
CA SER A 240 -1.92 26.18 -13.53
C SER A 240 -1.68 24.68 -13.77
N GLY A 241 -1.86 24.22 -15.00
CA GLY A 241 -1.51 22.86 -15.43
C GLY A 241 -0.02 22.66 -15.68
N PHE A 242 0.42 21.40 -15.86
CA PHE A 242 1.82 21.08 -16.17
C PHE A 242 2.39 21.84 -17.37
N ALA A 243 1.60 22.03 -18.44
CA ALA A 243 2.01 22.81 -19.61
C ALA A 243 2.24 24.28 -19.23
N ALA A 244 1.29 24.90 -18.54
CA ALA A 244 1.40 26.29 -18.12
C ALA A 244 2.53 26.53 -17.10
N LEU A 245 2.83 25.55 -16.24
CA LEU A 245 4.04 25.57 -15.39
C LEU A 245 5.31 25.65 -16.23
N VAL A 246 5.44 24.80 -17.26
CA VAL A 246 6.62 24.80 -18.14
C VAL A 246 6.71 26.11 -18.94
N ASP A 247 5.58 26.62 -19.45
CA ASP A 247 5.53 27.89 -20.18
C ASP A 247 5.86 29.10 -19.29
N THR A 248 5.40 29.09 -18.04
CA THR A 248 5.73 30.09 -17.01
C THR A 248 7.21 30.06 -16.67
N LEU A 249 7.78 28.86 -16.44
CA LEU A 249 9.22 28.70 -16.20
C LEU A 249 10.03 29.24 -17.39
N SER A 250 9.63 28.91 -18.61
CA SER A 250 10.30 29.35 -19.84
C SER A 250 10.29 30.87 -19.97
N SER A 251 9.13 31.50 -19.77
CA SER A 251 8.92 32.94 -19.94
C SER A 251 9.50 33.78 -18.80
N GLU A 252 9.22 33.45 -17.54
CA GLU A 252 9.70 34.21 -16.38
C GLU A 252 11.22 34.11 -16.20
N LEU A 253 11.78 32.91 -16.39
CA LEU A 253 13.22 32.68 -16.20
C LEU A 253 14.03 32.84 -17.50
N ARG A 254 13.37 33.19 -18.62
CA ARG A 254 13.97 33.37 -19.95
C ARG A 254 14.83 32.16 -20.35
N LEU A 255 14.32 30.96 -20.14
CA LEU A 255 15.04 29.73 -20.48
C LEU A 255 15.22 29.65 -21.99
N SER A 256 16.37 29.14 -22.44
CA SER A 256 16.52 28.78 -23.85
C SER A 256 15.53 27.66 -24.22
N PRO A 257 15.11 27.54 -25.49
CA PRO A 257 14.21 26.46 -25.92
C PRO A 257 14.70 25.07 -25.51
N ALA A 258 16.02 24.80 -25.63
CA ALA A 258 16.63 23.55 -25.20
C ALA A 258 16.56 23.33 -23.68
N SER A 259 16.78 24.38 -22.87
CA SER A 259 16.67 24.30 -21.41
C SER A 259 15.22 24.07 -20.96
N ALA A 260 14.26 24.76 -21.56
CA ALA A 260 12.84 24.58 -21.29
C ALA A 260 12.38 23.15 -21.65
N TRP A 261 12.83 22.65 -22.81
CA TRP A 261 12.60 21.26 -23.23
C TRP A 261 13.20 20.25 -22.26
N PHE A 262 14.46 20.44 -21.86
CA PHE A 262 15.11 19.60 -20.86
C PHE A 262 14.35 19.59 -19.52
N VAL A 263 13.94 20.74 -19.00
CA VAL A 263 13.15 20.84 -17.75
C VAL A 263 11.84 20.06 -17.87
N ARG A 264 11.13 20.20 -19.00
CA ARG A 264 9.91 19.44 -19.29
C ARG A 264 10.15 17.94 -19.27
N CYS A 265 11.18 17.47 -20.00
CA CYS A 265 11.58 16.07 -20.04
C CYS A 265 11.96 15.54 -18.65
N ALA A 266 12.75 16.28 -17.88
CA ALA A 266 13.13 15.91 -16.52
C ALA A 266 11.92 15.80 -15.59
N LEU A 267 10.96 16.74 -15.67
CA LEU A 267 9.71 16.67 -14.89
C LEU A 267 8.86 15.45 -15.25
N ILE A 268 8.78 15.07 -16.53
CA ILE A 268 8.05 13.86 -16.96
C ILE A 268 8.79 12.60 -16.52
N ALA A 269 10.08 12.52 -16.85
CA ALA A 269 10.97 11.40 -16.54
C ALA A 269 11.00 11.08 -15.05
N ARG A 270 11.10 12.10 -14.19
CA ARG A 270 11.19 11.93 -12.73
C ARG A 270 9.83 11.95 -12.03
N GLY A 271 8.74 12.09 -12.78
CA GLY A 271 7.37 11.95 -12.27
C GLY A 271 6.75 13.20 -11.64
N GLY A 272 7.34 14.38 -11.83
CA GLY A 272 6.80 15.66 -11.37
C GLY A 272 5.47 16.02 -12.02
N ALA A 273 5.34 15.80 -13.34
CA ALA A 273 4.07 15.98 -14.05
C ALA A 273 2.95 15.11 -13.44
N LYS A 274 3.25 13.84 -13.18
CA LYS A 274 2.33 12.91 -12.53
C LYS A 274 2.01 13.31 -11.09
N ALA A 275 3.00 13.78 -10.33
CA ALA A 275 2.82 14.21 -8.95
C ALA A 275 1.81 15.37 -8.84
N LEU A 276 1.89 16.36 -9.74
CA LEU A 276 0.94 17.48 -9.81
C LEU A 276 -0.48 17.01 -10.08
N VAL A 277 -0.67 16.12 -11.06
CA VAL A 277 -1.98 15.52 -11.36
C VAL A 277 -2.52 14.74 -10.17
N VAL A 278 -1.68 13.93 -9.51
CA VAL A 278 -2.08 13.18 -8.30
C VAL A 278 -2.53 14.12 -7.18
N ALA A 279 -1.83 15.25 -6.98
CA ALA A 279 -2.20 16.24 -5.98
C ALA A 279 -3.58 16.87 -6.27
N GLU A 280 -3.88 17.16 -7.53
CA GLU A 280 -5.18 17.67 -7.96
C GLU A 280 -6.30 16.65 -7.74
N GLU A 281 -6.09 15.41 -8.18
CA GLU A 281 -7.06 14.32 -8.04
C GLU A 281 -7.31 13.97 -6.56
N ALA A 282 -6.30 14.08 -5.69
CA ALA A 282 -6.46 13.88 -4.25
C ALA A 282 -7.40 14.91 -3.62
N ARG A 283 -7.33 16.19 -4.04
CA ARG A 283 -8.26 17.24 -3.57
C ARG A 283 -9.69 16.96 -4.03
N LYS A 284 -9.88 16.56 -5.29
CA LYS A 284 -11.20 16.16 -5.83
C LYS A 284 -11.79 14.97 -5.06
N LEU A 285 -10.98 13.95 -4.79
CA LEU A 285 -11.39 12.80 -3.99
C LEU A 285 -11.80 13.21 -2.58
N THR A 286 -11.03 14.08 -1.93
CA THR A 286 -11.33 14.61 -0.59
C THR A 286 -12.70 15.29 -0.60
N ALA A 287 -12.96 16.20 -1.54
CA ALA A 287 -14.24 16.88 -1.69
C ALA A 287 -15.42 15.93 -1.96
N ALA A 288 -15.21 14.91 -2.80
CA ALA A 288 -16.21 13.88 -3.08
C ALA A 288 -16.55 13.04 -1.84
N MET A 289 -15.56 12.70 -1.01
CA MET A 289 -15.77 11.99 0.25
C MET A 289 -16.48 12.85 1.30
N CYS A 290 -16.16 14.14 1.40
CA CYS A 290 -16.90 15.08 2.24
C CYS A 290 -18.38 15.12 1.85
N CYS A 291 -18.65 15.23 0.55
CA CYS A 291 -19.99 15.20 0.00
C CYS A 291 -20.76 13.94 0.38
N LEU A 292 -20.13 12.77 0.24
CA LEU A 292 -20.73 11.49 0.60
C LEU A 292 -21.00 11.40 2.11
N LEU A 293 -20.05 11.86 2.94
CA LEU A 293 -20.21 11.90 4.39
C LEU A 293 -21.41 12.78 4.79
N GLU A 294 -21.47 14.02 4.29
CA GLU A 294 -22.59 14.94 4.54
C GLU A 294 -23.94 14.32 4.16
N ALA A 295 -24.00 13.62 3.02
CA ALA A 295 -25.21 12.95 2.55
C ALA A 295 -25.59 11.76 3.45
N CYS A 296 -24.62 10.95 3.88
CA CYS A 296 -24.88 9.83 4.78
C CYS A 296 -25.39 10.31 6.14
N THR A 297 -24.82 11.38 6.70
CA THR A 297 -25.27 11.97 7.98
C THR A 297 -26.71 12.48 7.89
N LYS A 298 -27.08 13.13 6.77
CA LYS A 298 -28.46 13.61 6.55
C LYS A 298 -29.46 12.46 6.44
N CYS A 299 -29.12 11.42 5.67
CA CYS A 299 -30.05 10.30 5.43
C CYS A 299 -30.14 9.33 6.61
N ALA A 300 -29.10 9.18 7.45
CA ALA A 300 -29.12 8.19 8.53
C ALA A 300 -30.30 8.37 9.50
N ALA A 301 -30.73 9.61 9.77
CA ALA A 301 -31.81 9.91 10.71
C ALA A 301 -33.21 9.45 10.28
N THR A 302 -33.39 9.07 9.01
CA THR A 302 -34.72 8.81 8.40
C THR A 302 -34.90 7.39 7.87
N LEU A 303 -33.92 6.51 8.11
CA LEU A 303 -33.85 5.18 7.51
C LEU A 303 -34.24 4.06 8.48
N ALA A 304 -34.63 2.90 7.91
CA ALA A 304 -34.86 1.68 8.67
C ALA A 304 -33.56 1.09 9.26
N ASP A 305 -33.66 0.43 10.40
CA ASP A 305 -32.55 -0.03 11.25
C ASP A 305 -31.37 -0.67 10.49
N GLY A 306 -31.63 -1.55 9.52
CA GLY A 306 -30.56 -2.27 8.80
C GLY A 306 -29.72 -1.39 7.87
N HIS A 307 -30.36 -0.43 7.20
CA HIS A 307 -29.68 0.54 6.33
C HIS A 307 -29.02 1.65 7.14
N GLU A 308 -29.68 2.08 8.23
CA GLU A 308 -29.11 3.00 9.20
C GLU A 308 -27.75 2.49 9.72
N ARG A 309 -27.68 1.22 10.16
CA ARG A 309 -26.43 0.60 10.64
C ARG A 309 -25.34 0.58 9.58
N ARG A 310 -25.69 0.26 8.33
CA ARG A 310 -24.73 0.26 7.23
C ARG A 310 -24.20 1.67 6.94
N LEU A 311 -25.06 2.68 6.90
CA LEU A 311 -24.65 4.08 6.71
C LEU A 311 -23.89 4.63 7.90
N HIS A 312 -24.19 4.18 9.11
CA HIS A 312 -23.43 4.53 10.30
C HIS A 312 -21.97 4.05 10.20
N GLY A 313 -21.76 2.78 9.84
CA GLY A 313 -20.42 2.24 9.61
C GLY A 313 -19.68 2.93 8.46
N LEU A 314 -20.40 3.25 7.38
CA LEU A 314 -19.86 4.02 6.24
C LEU A 314 -19.40 5.43 6.70
N SER A 315 -20.25 6.16 7.42
CA SER A 315 -20.00 7.54 7.85
C SER A 315 -18.80 7.64 8.79
N ARG A 316 -18.72 6.78 9.81
CA ARG A 316 -17.57 6.77 10.76
C ARG A 316 -16.23 6.54 10.06
N CYS A 317 -16.23 5.67 9.06
CA CYS A 317 -15.01 5.43 8.29
C CYS A 317 -14.69 6.61 7.35
N LEU A 318 -15.71 7.20 6.72
CA LEU A 318 -15.56 8.39 5.88
C LEU A 318 -15.02 9.60 6.66
N GLU A 319 -15.46 9.84 7.89
CA GLU A 319 -14.94 10.92 8.74
C GLU A 319 -13.42 10.85 8.87
N SER A 320 -12.90 9.65 9.20
CA SER A 320 -11.47 9.43 9.34
C SER A 320 -10.73 9.49 7.99
N LEU A 321 -11.32 8.95 6.92
CA LEU A 321 -10.74 9.01 5.58
C LEU A 321 -10.63 10.44 5.06
N VAL A 322 -11.69 11.24 5.21
CA VAL A 322 -11.72 12.66 4.84
C VAL A 322 -10.65 13.43 5.59
N HIS A 323 -10.56 13.23 6.91
CA HIS A 323 -9.54 13.88 7.73
C HIS A 323 -8.13 13.59 7.21
N TRP A 324 -7.78 12.31 7.02
CA TRP A 324 -6.43 11.95 6.57
C TRP A 324 -6.14 12.36 5.13
N LEU A 325 -7.13 12.31 4.23
CA LEU A 325 -6.96 12.82 2.87
C LEU A 325 -6.73 14.33 2.86
N ALA A 326 -7.42 15.10 3.71
CA ALA A 326 -7.19 16.54 3.88
C ALA A 326 -5.79 16.82 4.48
N VAL A 327 -5.35 16.05 5.48
CA VAL A 327 -3.98 16.17 6.03
C VAL A 327 -2.93 15.90 4.95
N ILE A 328 -3.14 14.90 4.09
CA ILE A 328 -2.23 14.59 2.97
C ILE A 328 -2.25 15.68 1.90
N SER A 329 -3.43 16.19 1.54
CA SER A 329 -3.62 17.06 0.37
C SER A 329 -3.42 18.55 0.67
N GLU A 330 -3.75 18.99 1.88
CA GLU A 330 -3.77 20.40 2.31
C GLU A 330 -2.83 20.65 3.49
N GLY A 331 -2.72 19.70 4.42
CA GLY A 331 -1.97 19.85 5.68
C GLY A 331 -0.47 19.54 5.62
N ASN A 332 0.05 19.08 4.49
CA ASN A 332 1.45 18.63 4.34
C ASN A 332 2.31 19.54 3.45
N ALA A 333 2.17 20.86 3.61
CA ALA A 333 2.93 21.84 2.85
C ALA A 333 4.47 21.63 2.94
N GLU A 334 4.94 21.21 4.11
CA GLU A 334 6.36 20.94 4.40
C GLU A 334 6.90 19.65 3.74
N GLY A 335 6.03 18.83 3.14
CA GLY A 335 6.42 17.61 2.44
C GLY A 335 6.92 16.48 3.35
N ARG A 336 6.38 16.38 4.57
CA ARG A 336 6.72 15.33 5.53
C ARG A 336 6.23 13.96 5.06
N VAL A 337 6.94 12.91 5.44
CA VAL A 337 6.45 11.54 5.33
C VAL A 337 5.48 11.31 6.49
N LEU A 338 4.21 11.08 6.17
CA LEU A 338 3.13 10.84 7.11
C LEU A 338 2.80 9.35 7.20
N PHE A 339 2.91 8.64 6.09
CA PHE A 339 2.51 7.24 5.98
C PHE A 339 3.62 6.41 5.39
N VAL A 340 3.82 5.21 5.95
CA VAL A 340 4.62 4.15 5.33
C VAL A 340 3.79 2.87 5.37
N GLY A 341 3.45 2.36 4.18
CA GLY A 341 2.66 1.15 3.98
C GLY A 341 3.21 0.33 2.83
N THR A 342 2.88 -0.96 2.80
CA THR A 342 3.53 -1.98 1.96
C THR A 342 2.58 -2.78 1.08
N ASP A 343 3.12 -3.43 0.05
CA ASP A 343 2.33 -4.19 -0.93
C ASP A 343 2.06 -5.64 -0.48
N GLY A 344 2.53 -6.02 0.71
CA GLY A 344 2.32 -7.33 1.32
C GLY A 344 0.86 -7.63 1.67
N ASP A 345 0.50 -8.92 1.63
CA ASP A 345 -0.79 -9.43 2.09
C ASP A 345 -0.94 -9.11 3.58
N LEU A 346 -1.72 -8.10 3.94
CA LEU A 346 -1.85 -7.60 5.32
C LEU A 346 -2.63 -8.54 6.26
N ALA A 347 -3.02 -9.73 5.78
CA ALA A 347 -3.20 -10.86 6.67
C ALA A 347 -1.97 -11.05 7.58
N LEU A 348 -0.77 -10.65 7.11
CA LEU A 348 0.57 -10.72 7.70
C LEU A 348 0.88 -9.68 8.84
N GLY A 349 -0.03 -8.76 9.17
CA GLY A 349 0.18 -7.78 10.26
C GLY A 349 1.39 -6.86 10.04
N THR A 350 1.61 -6.40 8.81
CA THR A 350 2.81 -5.65 8.43
C THR A 350 2.98 -4.31 9.17
N THR A 351 4.24 -3.90 9.37
CA THR A 351 4.66 -2.68 10.06
C THR A 351 4.30 -1.44 9.25
N SER A 352 3.06 -0.99 9.38
CA SER A 352 2.64 0.30 8.84
C SER A 352 3.05 1.42 9.80
N PHE A 353 3.77 2.43 9.31
CA PHE A 353 3.86 3.71 10.04
C PHE A 353 2.61 4.52 9.72
N VAL A 354 1.86 4.84 10.77
CA VAL A 354 0.69 5.72 10.70
C VAL A 354 0.86 6.85 11.72
N PRO A 355 0.41 8.08 11.42
CA PRO A 355 0.50 9.17 12.37
C PRO A 355 -0.34 8.91 13.62
N ARG A 356 -0.04 9.62 14.71
CA ARG A 356 -0.89 9.60 15.92
C ARG A 356 -2.31 10.05 15.57
N GLY A 357 -3.32 9.37 16.13
CA GLY A 357 -4.74 9.62 15.85
C GLY A 357 -5.30 8.86 14.64
N PHE A 358 -4.51 7.98 14.01
CA PHE A 358 -4.99 7.15 12.89
C PHE A 358 -5.95 6.01 13.31
N ASP A 359 -6.13 5.81 14.62
CA ASP A 359 -6.97 4.78 15.22
C ASP A 359 -8.46 4.90 14.86
N GLY A 360 -8.92 6.07 14.41
CA GLY A 360 -10.28 6.29 13.92
C GLY A 360 -10.74 5.31 12.82
N LEU A 361 -9.81 4.84 11.97
CA LEU A 361 -10.11 3.84 10.93
C LEU A 361 -10.15 2.39 11.46
N LEU A 362 -9.54 2.12 12.61
CA LEU A 362 -9.45 0.78 13.20
C LEU A 362 -10.57 0.52 14.21
N LYS A 363 -10.92 1.54 15.01
CA LYS A 363 -11.96 1.48 16.06
C LYS A 363 -13.29 0.85 15.63
N PRO A 364 -13.85 1.13 14.43
CA PRO A 364 -15.09 0.48 13.99
C PRO A 364 -14.96 -1.05 13.94
N PHE A 365 -13.78 -1.58 13.62
CA PHE A 365 -13.56 -3.01 13.49
C PHE A 365 -13.19 -3.68 14.83
N GLU A 366 -12.54 -2.96 15.74
CA GLU A 366 -12.17 -3.49 17.06
C GLU A 366 -13.40 -3.92 17.88
N ALA A 367 -14.43 -3.07 17.91
CA ALA A 367 -15.67 -3.37 18.63
C ALA A 367 -16.39 -4.60 18.04
N VAL A 368 -16.46 -4.68 16.71
CA VAL A 368 -17.08 -5.82 16.03
C VAL A 368 -16.26 -7.10 16.22
N ARG A 369 -14.94 -7.00 16.26
CA ARG A 369 -14.06 -8.14 16.54
C ARG A 369 -14.26 -8.67 17.94
N ALA A 370 -14.26 -7.80 18.97
CA ALA A 370 -14.54 -8.21 20.33
C ALA A 370 -15.92 -8.90 20.47
N LEU A 371 -16.93 -8.38 19.77
CA LEU A 371 -18.26 -9.00 19.71
C LEU A 371 -18.22 -10.39 19.05
N ALA A 372 -17.55 -10.50 17.89
CA ALA A 372 -17.43 -11.75 17.15
C ALA A 372 -16.65 -12.80 17.96
N ASP A 373 -15.57 -12.42 18.64
CA ASP A 373 -14.77 -13.31 19.48
C ASP A 373 -15.58 -13.85 20.68
N GLY A 374 -16.32 -12.95 21.35
CA GLY A 374 -17.20 -13.31 22.46
C GLY A 374 -18.30 -14.30 22.05
N TYR A 375 -18.93 -14.08 20.90
CA TYR A 375 -19.96 -14.98 20.39
C TYR A 375 -19.42 -16.26 19.75
N SER A 376 -18.19 -16.23 19.21
CA SER A 376 -17.52 -17.42 18.67
C SER A 376 -17.24 -18.42 19.78
N THR A 377 -16.78 -17.95 20.94
CA THR A 377 -16.62 -18.78 22.14
C THR A 377 -17.92 -19.46 22.53
N GLN A 378 -19.02 -18.69 22.65
CA GLN A 378 -20.33 -19.24 23.02
C GLN A 378 -20.87 -20.25 21.99
N MET A 379 -20.67 -19.99 20.70
CA MET A 379 -21.08 -20.90 19.64
C MET A 379 -20.31 -22.21 19.73
N VAL A 380 -18.98 -22.17 19.96
CA VAL A 380 -18.16 -23.38 20.10
C VAL A 380 -18.61 -24.21 21.29
N ASP A 381 -18.84 -23.56 22.44
CA ASP A 381 -19.28 -24.24 23.66
C ASP A 381 -20.66 -24.91 23.46
N ARG A 382 -21.56 -24.26 22.70
CA ARG A 382 -22.85 -24.84 22.31
C ARG A 382 -22.72 -25.99 21.31
N ILE A 383 -21.84 -25.88 20.31
CA ILE A 383 -21.58 -26.99 19.38
C ILE A 383 -21.04 -28.19 20.14
N ALA A 384 -20.20 -27.98 21.15
CA ALA A 384 -19.70 -29.06 21.99
C ALA A 384 -20.79 -29.71 22.85
N ALA A 385 -21.74 -28.92 23.38
CA ALA A 385 -22.81 -29.41 24.24
C ALA A 385 -24.00 -30.02 23.48
N GLU A 386 -24.41 -29.40 22.37
CA GLU A 386 -25.66 -29.68 21.66
C GLU A 386 -25.43 -30.26 20.25
N GLY A 387 -24.19 -30.26 19.77
CA GLY A 387 -23.84 -30.64 18.40
C GLY A 387 -24.01 -29.49 17.39
N TRP A 388 -23.71 -29.77 16.12
CA TRP A 388 -23.90 -28.79 15.04
C TRP A 388 -25.38 -28.52 14.81
N PRO A 389 -25.79 -27.27 14.51
CA PRO A 389 -27.19 -26.95 14.25
C PRO A 389 -27.76 -27.83 13.16
N SER A 390 -28.85 -28.55 13.46
CA SER A 390 -29.54 -29.41 12.51
C SER A 390 -30.20 -28.55 11.42
N GLY A 391 -29.55 -28.44 10.26
CA GLY A 391 -30.05 -27.66 9.12
C GLY A 391 -29.70 -28.32 7.80
N ARG A 392 -30.73 -28.80 7.09
CA ARG A 392 -30.71 -29.36 5.73
C ARG A 392 -30.21 -28.34 4.67
N GLY A 393 -28.94 -27.93 4.74
CA GLY A 393 -28.26 -27.29 3.62
C GLY A 393 -27.95 -28.37 2.58
N GLY A 394 -28.51 -28.25 1.39
CA GLY A 394 -28.39 -29.26 0.33
C GLY A 394 -26.96 -29.75 0.13
N ARG A 395 -26.80 -31.06 -0.08
CA ARG A 395 -25.54 -31.82 -0.21
C ARG A 395 -24.55 -31.34 -1.28
N ARG A 396 -24.79 -30.23 -1.99
CA ARG A 396 -23.87 -29.73 -3.01
C ARG A 396 -22.80 -28.86 -2.35
N GLY A 397 -21.57 -29.38 -2.33
CA GLY A 397 -20.37 -28.64 -1.95
C GLY A 397 -19.96 -28.74 -0.48
N ALA A 398 -20.42 -29.74 0.29
CA ALA A 398 -19.90 -29.94 1.65
C ALA A 398 -18.39 -30.20 1.64
N SER A 399 -17.68 -29.63 2.60
CA SER A 399 -16.25 -29.80 2.81
C SER A 399 -16.01 -30.60 4.08
N GLU A 400 -15.09 -31.55 4.02
CA GLU A 400 -14.74 -32.38 5.17
C GLU A 400 -13.69 -31.70 6.05
N CYS A 401 -13.85 -31.78 7.36
CA CYS A 401 -12.85 -31.32 8.30
C CYS A 401 -11.74 -32.35 8.51
N SER A 402 -10.48 -31.95 8.32
CA SER A 402 -9.32 -32.83 8.54
C SER A 402 -9.08 -33.22 10.01
N HIS A 403 -9.72 -32.56 10.99
CA HIS A 403 -9.57 -32.88 12.42
C HIS A 403 -10.67 -33.79 12.96
N CYS A 404 -11.91 -33.66 12.48
CA CYS A 404 -13.05 -34.42 13.01
C CYS A 404 -13.84 -35.20 11.95
N ALA A 405 -13.41 -35.20 10.69
CA ALA A 405 -14.05 -35.86 9.55
C ALA A 405 -15.51 -35.46 9.29
N LEU A 406 -16.04 -34.44 9.99
CA LEU A 406 -17.39 -33.95 9.76
C LEU A 406 -17.47 -33.24 8.41
N SER A 407 -18.41 -33.68 7.59
CA SER A 407 -18.76 -33.02 6.34
C SER A 407 -19.74 -31.88 6.62
N LEU A 408 -19.29 -30.64 6.44
CA LEU A 408 -20.05 -29.44 6.76
C LEU A 408 -20.12 -28.52 5.53
N PRO A 409 -21.15 -27.66 5.41
CA PRO A 409 -21.15 -26.61 4.40
C PRO A 409 -19.86 -25.77 4.45
N PRO A 410 -19.36 -25.25 3.30
CA PRO A 410 -18.12 -24.46 3.24
C PRO A 410 -18.12 -23.23 4.16
N THR A 411 -19.31 -22.71 4.50
CA THR A 411 -19.47 -21.63 5.49
C THR A 411 -18.91 -22.01 6.87
N TRP A 412 -18.76 -23.29 7.18
CA TRP A 412 -18.27 -23.77 8.48
C TRP A 412 -16.83 -24.31 8.42
N VAL A 413 -16.23 -24.43 7.24
CA VAL A 413 -14.91 -25.03 7.02
C VAL A 413 -13.99 -24.04 6.31
N ARG A 414 -12.86 -23.70 6.93
CA ARG A 414 -11.81 -22.87 6.34
C ARG A 414 -10.54 -23.70 6.19
N ASP A 415 -9.95 -23.73 4.99
CA ASP A 415 -8.72 -24.46 4.70
C ASP A 415 -8.73 -25.92 5.21
N GLY A 416 -9.86 -26.61 5.07
CA GLY A 416 -10.04 -28.00 5.53
C GLY A 416 -10.29 -28.15 7.04
N VAL A 417 -10.46 -27.08 7.80
CA VAL A 417 -10.73 -27.13 9.25
C VAL A 417 -12.10 -26.55 9.56
N CYS A 418 -12.95 -27.32 10.25
CA CYS A 418 -14.22 -26.79 10.73
C CYS A 418 -14.00 -25.81 11.88
N LEU A 419 -14.92 -24.88 12.04
CA LEU A 419 -14.84 -23.83 13.07
C LEU A 419 -14.65 -24.37 14.50
N GLY A 420 -15.34 -25.46 14.84
CA GLY A 420 -15.21 -26.09 16.14
C GLY A 420 -13.79 -26.62 16.39
N CYS A 421 -13.21 -27.32 15.40
CA CYS A 421 -11.83 -27.78 15.50
C CYS A 421 -10.83 -26.63 15.42
N GLU A 422 -11.13 -25.58 14.66
CA GLU A 422 -10.30 -24.39 14.63
C GLU A 422 -10.16 -23.80 16.04
N HIS A 423 -11.27 -23.42 16.68
CA HIS A 423 -11.24 -22.85 18.03
C HIS A 423 -10.65 -23.79 19.07
N ARG A 424 -11.03 -25.07 19.03
CA ARG A 424 -10.49 -26.06 19.96
C ARG A 424 -8.97 -26.13 19.87
N VAL A 425 -8.41 -26.28 18.67
CA VAL A 425 -6.96 -26.37 18.46
C VAL A 425 -6.26 -25.05 18.82
N ARG A 426 -6.87 -23.89 18.55
CA ARG A 426 -6.33 -22.58 18.99
C ARG A 426 -6.29 -22.47 20.52
N ARG A 427 -7.35 -22.88 21.23
CA ARG A 427 -7.41 -22.90 22.70
C ARG A 427 -6.39 -23.85 23.32
N GLU A 428 -6.10 -24.95 22.64
CA GLU A 428 -5.01 -25.88 23.01
C GLU A 428 -3.60 -25.29 22.73
N GLY A 429 -3.49 -24.04 22.26
CA GLY A 429 -2.22 -23.37 22.03
C GLY A 429 -1.51 -23.83 20.76
N ARG A 430 -2.25 -24.23 19.72
CA ARG A 430 -1.69 -24.79 18.48
C ARG A 430 -2.31 -24.14 17.24
N CYS A 431 -1.54 -24.17 16.14
CA CYS A 431 -2.03 -23.76 14.84
C CYS A 431 -3.07 -24.77 14.31
N PRO A 432 -4.31 -24.35 14.01
CA PRO A 432 -5.35 -25.25 13.51
C PRO A 432 -5.05 -25.81 12.12
N TYR A 433 -4.20 -25.13 11.34
CA TYR A 433 -3.81 -25.51 9.99
C TYR A 433 -2.49 -26.28 9.92
N GLY A 434 -1.83 -26.47 11.07
CA GLY A 434 -0.59 -27.23 11.15
C GLY A 434 -0.81 -28.67 10.66
N GLY A 435 -0.01 -29.11 9.69
CA GLY A 435 -0.13 -30.47 9.13
C GLY A 435 -1.21 -30.64 8.05
N ILE A 436 -1.98 -29.60 7.70
CA ILE A 436 -3.10 -29.73 6.75
C ILE A 436 -2.76 -29.11 5.39
N GLY A 437 -2.95 -29.91 4.33
CA GLY A 437 -2.82 -29.46 2.93
C GLY A 437 -1.48 -28.80 2.62
N ARG A 438 -1.51 -27.64 1.94
CA ARG A 438 -0.30 -26.85 1.58
C ARG A 438 0.37 -26.19 2.79
N ARG A 439 -0.28 -26.18 3.97
CA ARG A 439 0.21 -25.57 5.22
C ARG A 439 0.85 -26.60 6.17
N SER A 440 1.12 -27.81 5.67
CA SER A 440 1.77 -28.90 6.42
C SER A 440 3.16 -28.57 6.99
N LYS A 441 3.80 -27.50 6.53
CA LYS A 441 5.12 -27.05 6.99
C LYS A 441 5.09 -26.09 8.20
N CYS A 442 3.92 -25.81 8.75
CA CYS A 442 3.81 -24.97 9.95
C CYS A 442 4.43 -25.68 11.17
N ASP A 443 5.51 -25.13 11.72
CA ASP A 443 6.09 -25.56 12.99
C ASP A 443 5.16 -25.14 14.15
N GLY A 444 4.94 -26.01 15.14
CA GLY A 444 4.16 -25.69 16.35
C GLY A 444 4.74 -24.50 17.13
N ARG A 445 6.06 -24.27 17.03
CA ARG A 445 6.75 -23.10 17.61
C ARG A 445 6.39 -21.78 16.93
N ALA A 446 5.79 -21.80 15.74
CA ALA A 446 5.31 -20.61 15.05
C ALA A 446 3.99 -20.07 15.64
N TRP A 447 3.54 -20.60 16.78
CA TRP A 447 2.35 -20.17 17.47
C TRP A 447 2.62 -18.99 18.42
N CYS A 448 1.82 -17.94 18.29
CA CYS A 448 1.79 -16.82 19.23
C CYS A 448 0.78 -17.09 20.33
N ALA A 449 1.25 -17.22 21.58
CA ALA A 449 0.40 -17.41 22.75
C ALA A 449 -0.41 -16.16 23.12
N HIS A 450 0.12 -14.95 22.83
CA HIS A 450 -0.55 -13.68 23.18
C HIS A 450 -1.85 -13.47 22.40
N ASP A 451 -1.87 -13.84 21.12
CA ASP A 451 -2.98 -13.56 20.21
C ASP A 451 -3.67 -14.81 19.68
N GLN A 452 -3.22 -16.00 20.09
CA GLN A 452 -3.70 -17.29 19.61
C GLN A 452 -3.72 -17.38 18.07
N ARG A 453 -2.59 -16.99 17.46
CA ARG A 453 -2.39 -16.94 16.01
C ARG A 453 -1.04 -17.51 15.61
N CYS A 454 -0.98 -18.09 14.42
CA CYS A 454 0.25 -18.60 13.84
C CYS A 454 0.93 -17.54 12.96
N PHE A 455 2.23 -17.30 13.20
CA PHE A 455 3.05 -16.41 12.38
C PHE A 455 3.04 -16.79 10.88
N ILE A 456 2.96 -18.09 10.55
CA ILE A 456 2.99 -18.56 9.16
C ILE A 456 1.59 -18.62 8.54
N CYS A 457 0.67 -19.34 9.19
CA CYS A 457 -0.63 -19.66 8.57
C CYS A 457 -1.63 -18.52 8.65
N ASP A 458 -1.57 -17.73 9.72
CA ASP A 458 -2.42 -16.55 9.86
C ASP A 458 -1.71 -15.29 9.36
N GLY A 459 -0.37 -15.33 9.23
CA GLY A 459 0.41 -14.14 8.95
C GLY A 459 0.45 -13.21 10.15
N TRP A 460 0.87 -13.70 11.29
CA TRP A 460 0.80 -12.85 12.47
C TRP A 460 2.06 -12.00 12.63
N SER A 461 1.90 -10.79 13.16
CA SER A 461 2.99 -10.01 13.75
C SER A 461 2.59 -9.70 15.19
N CYS A 462 3.53 -9.83 16.12
CA CYS A 462 3.24 -9.66 17.55
C CYS A 462 4.34 -8.84 18.22
N GLY A 463 3.98 -7.67 18.74
CA GLY A 463 4.89 -6.79 19.48
C GLY A 463 5.43 -7.46 20.75
N ALA A 464 4.59 -8.18 21.51
CA ALA A 464 5.02 -8.92 22.69
C ALA A 464 5.99 -10.07 22.37
N CYS A 465 5.82 -10.72 21.21
CA CYS A 465 6.81 -11.68 20.73
C CYS A 465 8.02 -11.01 20.04
N ARG A 466 8.00 -9.69 19.77
CA ARG A 466 9.01 -9.01 18.94
C ARG A 466 9.27 -9.72 17.61
N LEU A 467 8.22 -10.23 16.97
CA LEU A 467 8.30 -10.83 15.64
C LEU A 467 7.34 -10.10 14.72
N LEU A 468 7.93 -9.42 13.75
CA LEU A 468 7.27 -8.66 12.70
C LEU A 468 7.37 -9.46 11.39
N GLN A 469 6.55 -9.13 10.41
CA GLN A 469 6.56 -9.77 9.11
C GLN A 469 6.24 -8.74 8.01
N GLY A 470 6.82 -8.93 6.82
CA GLY A 470 6.60 -8.03 5.68
C GLY A 470 7.64 -8.12 4.57
N ASP A 471 7.66 -7.16 3.65
CA ASP A 471 8.61 -7.05 2.53
C ASP A 471 9.72 -6.00 2.80
N GLY A 472 10.49 -5.63 1.77
CA GLY A 472 11.62 -4.70 1.91
C GLY A 472 11.22 -3.31 2.38
N ALA A 473 10.06 -2.82 1.93
CA ALA A 473 9.50 -1.55 2.39
C ALA A 473 9.08 -1.63 3.87
N ASP A 474 8.64 -2.79 4.36
CA ASP A 474 8.26 -2.98 5.76
C ASP A 474 9.50 -2.97 6.66
N VAL A 475 10.60 -3.55 6.19
CA VAL A 475 11.89 -3.48 6.90
C VAL A 475 12.34 -2.03 7.02
N ALA A 476 12.23 -1.23 5.96
CA ALA A 476 12.56 0.19 6.01
C ALA A 476 11.70 0.95 7.03
N ALA A 477 10.38 0.71 7.05
CA ALA A 477 9.46 1.28 8.03
C ALA A 477 9.81 0.87 9.47
N ALA A 478 10.16 -0.41 9.66
CA ALA A 478 10.58 -0.93 10.95
C ALA A 478 11.90 -0.30 11.43
N VAL A 479 12.87 -0.09 10.52
CA VAL A 479 14.11 0.62 10.85
C VAL A 479 13.84 2.07 11.25
N GLU A 480 12.98 2.77 10.51
CA GLU A 480 12.62 4.16 10.82
C GLU A 480 11.95 4.27 12.20
N ALA A 481 11.03 3.35 12.50
CA ALA A 481 10.29 3.35 13.77
C ALA A 481 11.13 2.91 14.97
N LEU A 482 11.95 1.86 14.80
CA LEU A 482 12.73 1.26 15.89
C LEU A 482 14.09 1.94 16.10
N GLN A 483 14.61 2.62 15.07
CA GLN A 483 15.98 3.16 15.03
C GLN A 483 17.02 2.15 15.57
N PRO A 484 17.08 0.92 15.01
CA PRO A 484 17.92 -0.13 15.57
C PRO A 484 19.41 0.25 15.50
N LEU A 485 20.17 -0.19 16.50
CA LEU A 485 21.62 -0.02 16.55
C LEU A 485 22.30 -0.68 15.34
N ARG A 486 21.82 -1.87 14.98
CA ARG A 486 22.32 -2.68 13.87
C ARG A 486 21.18 -3.38 13.16
N LEU A 487 21.33 -3.52 11.85
CA LEU A 487 20.43 -4.26 10.96
C LEU A 487 21.16 -5.49 10.44
N PHE A 488 20.66 -6.68 10.78
CA PHE A 488 21.16 -7.95 10.26
C PHE A 488 20.21 -8.48 9.20
N VAL A 489 20.69 -8.73 8.00
CA VAL A 489 19.87 -9.15 6.86
C VAL A 489 20.39 -10.47 6.31
N ASP A 490 19.52 -11.46 6.13
CA ASP A 490 19.88 -12.64 5.36
C ASP A 490 20.10 -12.31 3.88
N PHE A 491 20.91 -13.12 3.21
CA PHE A 491 21.18 -12.92 1.79
C PHE A 491 20.17 -13.64 0.89
N ASP A 492 20.04 -14.96 1.04
CA ASP A 492 19.24 -15.79 0.14
C ASP A 492 17.75 -15.60 0.41
N ARG A 493 16.97 -15.37 -0.64
CA ARG A 493 15.52 -15.08 -0.62
C ARG A 493 15.08 -13.85 0.17
N THR A 494 15.99 -13.21 0.90
CA THR A 494 15.80 -11.95 1.60
C THR A 494 16.31 -10.80 0.73
N LEU A 495 17.60 -10.45 0.77
CA LEU A 495 18.17 -9.43 -0.11
C LEU A 495 18.17 -9.85 -1.59
N CYS A 496 18.61 -11.08 -1.88
CA CYS A 496 18.76 -11.61 -3.24
C CYS A 496 17.83 -12.80 -3.48
N SER A 497 17.32 -12.99 -4.70
CA SER A 497 16.39 -14.10 -4.99
C SER A 497 17.06 -15.48 -5.08
N THR A 498 18.36 -15.57 -4.80
CA THR A 498 19.14 -16.81 -4.76
C THR A 498 18.58 -17.81 -3.74
N ARG A 499 18.90 -19.10 -3.97
CA ARG A 499 18.47 -20.22 -3.12
C ARG A 499 19.66 -21.05 -2.65
N GLY A 500 20.73 -20.38 -2.19
CA GLY A 500 21.96 -21.01 -1.70
C GLY A 500 23.03 -21.28 -2.76
N GLY A 501 22.87 -20.73 -3.98
CA GLY A 501 23.86 -20.76 -5.05
C GLY A 501 24.67 -19.46 -5.12
N SER A 502 25.65 -19.39 -6.03
CA SER A 502 26.39 -18.16 -6.30
C SER A 502 25.47 -17.10 -6.92
N PRO A 503 25.43 -15.87 -6.40
CA PRO A 503 24.63 -14.79 -7.00
C PRO A 503 25.17 -14.31 -8.36
N LEU A 504 26.39 -14.69 -8.72
CA LEU A 504 27.01 -14.32 -10.01
C LEU A 504 26.55 -15.20 -11.18
N HIS A 505 25.81 -16.28 -10.91
CA HIS A 505 25.38 -17.24 -11.93
C HIS A 505 23.86 -17.41 -11.92
N GLY A 506 23.22 -17.00 -13.01
CA GLY A 506 21.77 -17.08 -13.20
C GLY A 506 21.07 -15.72 -13.12
N SER A 507 19.79 -15.70 -13.49
CA SER A 507 18.97 -14.48 -13.42
C SER A 507 18.42 -14.31 -12.01
N HIS A 508 19.18 -13.62 -11.17
CA HIS A 508 18.78 -13.25 -9.81
C HIS A 508 18.34 -11.79 -9.75
N THR A 509 17.42 -11.50 -8.85
CA THR A 509 16.90 -10.16 -8.60
C THR A 509 17.24 -9.75 -7.17
N VAL A 510 17.38 -8.46 -6.95
CA VAL A 510 17.49 -7.86 -5.61
C VAL A 510 16.15 -7.32 -5.16
N ASP A 511 16.04 -7.04 -3.87
CA ASP A 511 14.93 -6.26 -3.33
C ASP A 511 15.36 -4.79 -3.29
N ASP A 512 14.74 -3.95 -4.14
CA ASP A 512 15.18 -2.57 -4.34
C ASP A 512 14.99 -1.71 -3.09
N ASP A 513 13.96 -1.99 -2.30
CA ASP A 513 13.70 -1.27 -1.04
C ASP A 513 14.78 -1.61 0.00
N LEU A 514 15.18 -2.88 0.11
CA LEU A 514 16.32 -3.26 0.95
C LEU A 514 17.64 -2.66 0.46
N VAL A 515 17.92 -2.65 -0.85
CA VAL A 515 19.17 -2.03 -1.38
C VAL A 515 19.21 -0.54 -1.06
N SER A 516 18.10 0.17 -1.27
CA SER A 516 17.96 1.59 -0.95
C SER A 516 18.18 1.85 0.54
N LEU A 517 17.53 1.05 1.40
CA LEU A 517 17.68 1.13 2.85
C LEU A 517 19.13 0.89 3.29
N ILE A 518 19.77 -0.16 2.78
CA ILE A 518 21.14 -0.51 3.19
C ILE A 518 22.11 0.59 2.80
N SER A 519 21.94 1.18 1.62
CA SER A 519 22.76 2.31 1.14
C SER A 519 22.67 3.55 2.05
N GLN A 520 21.57 3.73 2.77
CA GLN A 520 21.36 4.85 3.69
C GLN A 520 21.89 4.58 5.12
N LEU A 521 22.20 3.32 5.44
CA LEU A 521 22.56 2.87 6.79
C LEU A 521 24.03 2.45 6.89
N GLU A 522 24.92 3.24 6.29
CA GLU A 522 26.34 2.93 6.22
C GLU A 522 26.93 2.60 7.60
N GLY A 523 27.69 1.51 7.69
CA GLY A 523 28.29 1.02 8.94
C GLY A 523 27.33 0.36 9.95
N ARG A 524 26.01 0.36 9.72
CA ARG A 524 25.01 -0.26 10.61
C ARG A 524 24.44 -1.58 10.10
N VAL A 525 24.65 -1.91 8.83
CA VAL A 525 24.10 -3.12 8.21
C VAL A 525 25.13 -4.24 8.16
N HIS A 526 24.68 -5.46 8.41
CA HIS A 526 25.46 -6.68 8.28
C HIS A 526 24.66 -7.75 7.51
N ILE A 527 25.29 -8.39 6.52
CA ILE A 527 24.73 -9.57 5.88
C ILE A 527 25.09 -10.81 6.70
N VAL A 528 24.11 -11.62 7.08
CA VAL A 528 24.31 -12.86 7.83
C VAL A 528 23.73 -14.03 7.04
N THR A 529 24.59 -14.83 6.42
CA THR A 529 24.18 -15.87 5.46
C THR A 529 24.71 -17.26 5.84
N ARG A 530 24.01 -18.29 5.37
CA ARG A 530 24.50 -19.68 5.39
C ARG A 530 25.18 -20.08 4.08
N ASN A 531 25.11 -19.23 3.05
CA ASN A 531 25.65 -19.51 1.73
C ASN A 531 27.17 -19.73 1.79
N VAL A 532 27.65 -20.69 1.01
CA VAL A 532 29.08 -21.02 0.94
C VAL A 532 29.86 -20.09 0.02
N HIS A 533 29.17 -19.43 -0.93
CA HIS A 533 29.77 -18.57 -1.96
C HIS A 533 29.98 -17.14 -1.45
N VAL A 534 30.62 -16.97 -0.30
CA VAL A 534 30.79 -15.65 0.37
C VAL A 534 31.51 -14.66 -0.54
N ASP A 535 32.55 -15.09 -1.25
CA ASP A 535 33.29 -14.19 -2.15
C ASP A 535 32.45 -13.77 -3.34
N GLY A 536 31.62 -14.68 -3.88
CA GLY A 536 30.64 -14.34 -4.92
C GLY A 536 29.58 -13.35 -4.41
N ILE A 537 29.15 -13.48 -3.15
CA ILE A 537 28.25 -12.51 -2.50
C ILE A 537 28.93 -11.15 -2.36
N ARG A 538 30.19 -11.10 -1.92
CA ARG A 538 30.94 -9.83 -1.81
C ARG A 538 31.09 -9.14 -3.16
N SER A 539 31.50 -9.86 -4.20
CA SER A 539 31.60 -9.32 -5.56
C SER A 539 30.24 -8.87 -6.10
N PHE A 540 29.16 -9.58 -5.76
CA PHE A 540 27.81 -9.17 -6.15
C PHE A 540 27.37 -7.88 -5.45
N LEU A 541 27.64 -7.75 -4.14
CA LEU A 541 27.35 -6.54 -3.37
C LEU A 541 28.15 -5.34 -3.89
N ASP A 542 29.41 -5.54 -4.25
CA ASP A 542 30.26 -4.54 -4.89
C ASP A 542 29.63 -4.04 -6.20
N GLY A 543 29.20 -4.94 -7.07
CA GLY A 543 28.54 -4.60 -8.34
C GLY A 543 27.24 -3.80 -8.21
N ILE A 544 26.59 -3.80 -7.04
CA ILE A 544 25.39 -3.00 -6.75
C ILE A 544 25.67 -1.82 -5.80
N GLY A 545 26.95 -1.48 -5.55
CA GLY A 545 27.36 -0.32 -4.76
C GLY A 545 27.35 -0.50 -3.24
N LEU A 546 27.29 -1.74 -2.75
CA LEU A 546 27.22 -2.09 -1.32
C LEU A 546 28.55 -2.68 -0.79
N THR A 547 29.69 -2.14 -1.24
CA THR A 547 31.05 -2.59 -0.87
C THR A 547 31.35 -2.54 0.62
N HIS A 548 30.74 -1.58 1.32
CA HIS A 548 30.98 -1.31 2.73
C HIS A 548 30.29 -2.33 3.67
N VAL A 549 29.40 -3.19 3.15
CA VAL A 549 28.55 -4.06 3.98
C VAL A 549 29.28 -5.35 4.36
N PRO A 550 29.54 -5.61 5.66
CA PRO A 550 30.21 -6.84 6.08
C PRO A 550 29.32 -8.07 5.87
N VAL A 551 29.92 -9.14 5.33
CA VAL A 551 29.26 -10.43 5.11
C VAL A 551 29.78 -11.47 6.10
N HIS A 552 28.89 -11.98 6.96
CA HIS A 552 29.17 -13.00 7.96
C HIS A 552 28.57 -14.33 7.53
N ARG A 553 29.44 -15.35 7.38
CA ARG A 553 28.99 -16.72 7.09
C ARG A 553 28.80 -17.52 8.36
N VAL A 554 27.63 -18.13 8.52
CA VAL A 554 27.30 -19.02 9.63
C VAL A 554 27.00 -20.43 9.11
N PRO A 555 28.00 -21.34 9.07
CA PRO A 555 27.81 -22.69 8.55
C PRO A 555 26.91 -23.52 9.47
N LYS A 556 26.21 -24.52 8.93
CA LYS A 556 25.50 -25.50 9.77
C LYS A 556 26.52 -26.35 10.56
N PRO A 557 26.22 -26.76 11.81
CA PRO A 557 24.96 -26.59 12.53
C PRO A 557 24.83 -25.28 13.35
N ARG A 558 25.78 -24.34 13.23
CA ARG A 558 25.86 -23.10 14.02
C ARG A 558 24.66 -22.17 13.78
N SER A 559 24.40 -21.33 14.77
CA SER A 559 23.25 -20.42 14.79
C SER A 559 23.61 -19.04 14.28
N LYS A 560 22.72 -18.40 13.51
CA LYS A 560 22.89 -16.98 13.18
C LYS A 560 22.88 -16.09 14.43
N ALA A 561 22.32 -16.58 15.55
CA ALA A 561 22.39 -15.93 16.86
C ALA A 561 23.82 -15.59 17.28
N GLU A 562 24.81 -16.40 16.90
CA GLU A 562 26.22 -16.14 17.26
C GLU A 562 26.73 -14.82 16.70
N VAL A 563 26.15 -14.35 15.59
CA VAL A 563 26.45 -13.03 15.01
C VAL A 563 25.44 -12.01 15.51
N VAL A 564 24.14 -12.29 15.45
CA VAL A 564 23.07 -11.32 15.75
C VAL A 564 23.05 -10.91 17.23
N CYS A 565 23.30 -11.85 18.13
CA CYS A 565 23.25 -11.67 19.58
C CYS A 565 24.62 -11.38 20.19
N ASP A 566 25.64 -11.12 19.37
CA ASP A 566 27.00 -10.87 19.85
C ASP A 566 27.02 -9.61 20.75
N PRO A 567 27.52 -9.71 22.00
CA PRO A 567 27.60 -8.59 22.93
C PRO A 567 28.39 -7.38 22.40
N ARG A 568 29.25 -7.52 21.39
CA ARG A 568 29.95 -6.35 20.81
C ARG A 568 29.01 -5.34 20.16
N TRP A 569 27.79 -5.74 19.80
CA TRP A 569 26.75 -4.83 19.32
C TRP A 569 26.05 -4.08 20.46
N ALA A 570 26.34 -4.47 21.71
CA ALA A 570 25.73 -3.91 22.91
C ALA A 570 26.22 -2.52 23.28
N GLY A 571 27.43 -2.15 22.88
CA GLY A 571 28.10 -0.93 23.29
C GLY A 571 28.57 -0.13 22.09
N GLY A 572 28.38 1.19 22.14
CA GLY A 572 29.08 2.10 21.27
C GLY A 572 30.57 2.00 21.54
N ALA A 573 31.31 1.41 20.61
CA ALA A 573 32.69 1.80 20.44
C ALA A 573 32.67 3.29 20.09
N GLU A 574 33.25 4.10 20.98
CA GLU A 574 33.46 5.55 20.87
C GLU A 574 32.27 6.46 21.21
N GLY A 575 32.13 6.78 22.51
CA GLY A 575 31.94 8.17 22.94
C GLY A 575 30.54 8.73 23.11
N HIS A 576 29.44 8.07 22.71
CA HIS A 576 28.08 8.61 22.92
C HIS A 576 27.16 7.60 23.63
N GLY A 577 26.93 7.84 24.94
CA GLY A 577 25.78 7.36 25.74
C GLY A 577 25.42 5.87 25.68
N GLY A 578 25.69 5.13 26.77
CA GLY A 578 25.25 3.75 26.95
C GLY A 578 23.73 3.60 26.99
N GLY A 579 23.11 3.46 25.81
CA GLY A 579 21.71 3.11 25.64
C GLY A 579 21.53 1.64 25.32
N ASP A 580 20.56 1.00 25.97
CA ASP A 580 20.11 -0.38 25.76
C ASP A 580 19.38 -0.53 24.42
N GLY A 581 20.10 -0.33 23.32
CA GLY A 581 19.51 -0.27 21.99
C GLY A 581 19.20 -1.65 21.41
N VAL A 582 18.12 -1.71 20.62
CA VAL A 582 17.64 -2.92 19.93
C VAL A 582 18.41 -3.17 18.62
N VAL A 583 18.46 -4.43 18.20
CA VAL A 583 18.92 -4.82 16.86
C VAL A 583 17.75 -5.42 16.08
N LEU A 584 17.75 -5.24 14.76
CA LEU A 584 16.74 -5.79 13.87
C LEU A 584 17.34 -6.94 13.06
N PHE A 585 16.73 -8.13 13.14
CA PHE A 585 17.14 -9.32 12.38
C PHE A 585 16.10 -9.70 11.35
N VAL A 586 16.48 -9.66 10.07
CA VAL A 586 15.63 -9.88 8.91
C VAL A 586 16.03 -11.18 8.21
N ASP A 587 15.10 -12.13 8.12
CA ASP A 587 15.33 -13.45 7.52
C ASP A 587 14.02 -14.02 6.96
N ASP A 588 14.05 -14.71 5.83
CA ASP A 588 12.85 -15.33 5.22
C ASP A 588 12.46 -16.66 5.89
N SER A 589 13.37 -17.24 6.67
CA SER A 589 13.20 -18.51 7.34
C SER A 589 12.65 -18.32 8.74
N ILE A 590 11.37 -18.66 8.92
CA ILE A 590 10.75 -18.76 10.25
C ILE A 590 11.53 -19.69 11.19
N SER A 591 12.24 -20.70 10.67
CA SER A 591 13.04 -21.60 11.52
C SER A 591 14.21 -20.89 12.20
N GLU A 592 14.79 -19.85 11.59
CA GLU A 592 15.85 -19.04 12.21
C GLU A 592 15.25 -18.17 13.32
N HIS A 593 14.12 -17.52 13.06
CA HIS A 593 13.43 -16.70 14.05
C HIS A 593 12.96 -17.49 15.27
N LEU A 594 12.62 -18.77 15.10
CA LEU A 594 12.12 -19.65 16.18
C LEU A 594 13.22 -20.34 16.98
N ARG A 595 14.50 -20.10 16.69
CA ARG A 595 15.59 -20.63 17.52
C ARG A 595 15.60 -19.94 18.89
N GLU A 596 15.82 -20.71 19.95
CA GLU A 596 15.71 -20.22 21.33
C GLU A 596 16.74 -19.13 21.65
N ASP A 597 17.94 -19.25 21.08
CA ASP A 597 19.03 -18.28 21.21
C ASP A 597 18.70 -16.89 20.62
N ILE A 598 17.91 -16.82 19.55
CA ILE A 598 17.40 -15.55 18.98
C ILE A 598 16.14 -15.11 19.72
N ARG A 599 15.20 -16.03 19.95
CA ARG A 599 13.87 -15.75 20.50
C ARG A 599 13.92 -15.22 21.93
N SER A 600 14.80 -15.77 22.77
CA SER A 600 14.94 -15.37 24.19
C SER A 600 15.68 -14.05 24.37
N ASN A 601 16.43 -13.58 23.36
CA ASN A 601 17.20 -12.35 23.48
C ASN A 601 16.28 -11.12 23.42
N GLU A 602 16.28 -10.33 24.49
CA GLU A 602 15.34 -9.22 24.61
C GLU A 602 15.57 -8.05 23.66
N ARG A 603 16.79 -7.96 23.15
CA ARG A 603 17.26 -6.87 22.31
C ARG A 603 17.04 -7.12 20.83
N VAL A 604 16.71 -8.35 20.45
CA VAL A 604 16.48 -8.71 19.06
C VAL A 604 15.01 -8.54 18.73
N VAL A 605 14.73 -7.57 17.86
CA VAL A 605 13.48 -7.54 17.11
C VAL A 605 13.68 -8.39 15.87
N ARG A 606 12.78 -9.36 15.68
CA ARG A 606 12.82 -10.33 14.58
C ARG A 606 11.87 -9.90 13.49
N PHE A 607 12.28 -10.07 12.24
CA PHE A 607 11.51 -9.70 11.07
C PHE A 607 11.50 -10.85 10.06
N LEU A 608 10.35 -11.52 9.94
CA LEU A 608 10.12 -12.56 8.94
C LEU A 608 9.91 -11.91 7.57
N PHE A 609 10.90 -12.05 6.70
CA PHE A 609 10.83 -11.44 5.38
C PHE A 609 9.97 -12.29 4.43
N SER A 610 9.05 -11.63 3.74
CA SER A 610 8.26 -12.21 2.65
C SER A 610 8.50 -11.39 1.40
N ARG A 611 9.20 -11.99 0.43
CA ARG A 611 9.40 -11.36 -0.86
C ARG A 611 8.06 -11.23 -1.57
N THR A 612 7.56 -10.02 -1.74
CA THR A 612 6.43 -9.78 -2.64
C THR A 612 6.88 -10.24 -4.02
N ARG A 613 6.10 -11.15 -4.63
CA ARG A 613 6.31 -11.43 -6.05
C ARG A 613 5.93 -10.14 -6.75
N SER A 614 6.93 -9.34 -7.14
CA SER A 614 6.73 -8.36 -8.20
C SER A 614 5.99 -9.11 -9.29
N SER A 615 4.78 -8.68 -9.60
CA SER A 615 4.05 -9.18 -10.74
C SER A 615 4.90 -8.81 -11.95
N ALA A 616 5.87 -9.66 -12.27
CA ALA A 616 6.38 -9.76 -13.61
C ALA A 616 5.12 -9.90 -14.44
N ALA A 617 4.85 -8.88 -15.25
CA ALA A 617 3.81 -8.94 -16.25
C ALA A 617 3.96 -10.32 -16.90
N SER A 618 2.97 -11.18 -16.70
CA SER A 618 2.78 -12.32 -17.57
C SER A 618 2.70 -11.71 -18.96
N THR A 619 3.79 -11.88 -19.71
CA THR A 619 3.93 -11.54 -21.12
C THR A 619 2.70 -11.92 -21.91
#